data_AF-W4EIZ2-F1
#
_entry.id   AF-W4EIZ2-F1
#
_cell.length_a   1.000
_cell.length_b   1.000
_cell.length_c   1.000
_cell.angle_alpha   90.00
_cell.angle_beta   90.00
_cell.angle_gamma   90.00
#
_symmetry.space_group_name_H-M   'P 1'
#
loop_
_entity.id
_entity.type
_entity.pdbx_description
1 polymer ?
#
loop_
_entity_poly.entity_id
_entity_poly.type
_entity_poly.pdbx_seq_one_letter_code
_entity_poly.pdbx_strand_id
1 'polypeptide(L)'
;MIQYFFNFFFHLNLLNEIYGFSERPTDSSMSEKHFIDDVQSGLNYEDGKYFGEINRIYNNLKGDSAKLDPENIEIIGAVVTGTPTELAELNDMDTVRAAVLGVTVKPY
;
A
#
# COMPACT_ATOMS: atom_id res chain seq x y z
N MET A 1 3.03 -19.05 11.10
CA MET A 1 2.36 -17.85 11.65
C MET A 1 2.45 -16.88 10.51
N ILE A 2 1.35 -16.74 9.78
CA ILE A 2 1.33 -15.91 8.58
C ILE A 2 1.57 -14.48 9.04
N GLN A 3 2.76 -13.95 8.73
CA GLN A 3 3.02 -12.53 8.88
C GLN A 3 2.38 -11.89 7.65
N TYR A 4 1.07 -11.61 7.76
CA TYR A 4 0.36 -10.85 6.74
C TYR A 4 0.97 -9.45 6.69
N PHE A 5 1.90 -9.23 5.77
CA PHE A 5 2.22 -7.88 5.34
C PHE A 5 1.27 -7.57 4.20
N PHE A 6 0.03 -7.18 4.50
CA PHE A 6 -0.81 -6.59 3.47
C PHE A 6 -0.19 -5.26 3.11
N ASN A 7 0.53 -5.22 2.00
CA ASN A 7 0.89 -3.94 1.40
C ASN A 7 -0.22 -3.59 0.42
N PHE A 8 -1.12 -2.70 0.85
CA PHE A 8 -2.20 -2.22 0.00
C PHE A 8 -1.64 -1.26 -1.04
N PHE A 9 -2.16 -1.36 -2.25
CA PHE A 9 -1.67 -0.58 -3.36
C PHE A 9 -2.71 0.36 -3.94
N PHE A 10 -2.25 1.52 -4.40
CA PHE A 10 -3.05 2.51 -5.10
C PHE A 10 -2.58 2.64 -6.55
N HIS A 11 -3.53 2.69 -7.49
CA HIS A 11 -3.26 2.97 -8.90
C HIS A 11 -3.51 4.45 -9.19
N LEU A 12 -2.53 5.14 -9.77
CA LEU A 12 -2.69 6.51 -10.25
C LEU A 12 -2.79 6.48 -11.78
N ASN A 13 -3.92 6.98 -12.33
CA ASN A 13 -4.23 6.98 -13.77
C ASN A 13 -3.22 7.75 -14.67
N LEU A 14 -2.19 8.38 -14.10
CA LEU A 14 -1.20 9.16 -14.86
C LEU A 14 0.21 8.54 -14.88
N LEU A 15 0.55 7.61 -13.99
CA LEU A 15 1.87 6.97 -13.94
C LEU A 15 1.73 5.55 -13.38
N ASN A 16 2.38 4.57 -14.01
CA ASN A 16 2.41 3.15 -13.62
C ASN A 16 3.17 2.91 -12.29
N GLU A 17 3.02 3.79 -11.30
CA GLU A 17 3.66 3.71 -10.00
C GLU A 17 2.66 3.21 -8.97
N ILE A 18 3.10 2.24 -8.17
CA ILE A 18 2.29 1.58 -7.17
C ILE A 18 2.82 1.97 -5.79
N TYR A 19 1.99 2.62 -4.98
CA TYR A 19 2.33 3.05 -3.62
C TYR A 19 1.57 2.23 -2.60
N GLY A 20 2.19 1.93 -1.46
CA GLY A 20 1.52 1.17 -0.42
C GLY A 20 2.03 1.40 0.99
N PHE A 21 1.26 0.90 1.93
CA PHE A 21 1.55 0.89 3.35
C PHE A 21 1.38 -0.54 3.87
N SER A 22 2.20 -0.91 4.85
CA SER A 22 2.10 -2.22 5.47
C SER A 22 0.98 -2.22 6.49
N GLU A 23 0.08 -3.19 6.46
CA GLU A 23 -0.82 -3.46 7.58
C GLU A 23 -0.09 -4.30 8.63
N ARG A 24 -0.31 -4.00 9.91
CA ARG A 24 0.11 -4.91 11.00
C ARG A 24 -1.08 -5.81 11.32
N PRO A 25 -0.96 -7.14 11.20
CA PRO A 25 -2.11 -8.05 11.35
C PRO A 25 -2.73 -8.07 12.75
N THR A 26 -2.04 -7.54 13.76
CA THR A 26 -2.57 -7.39 15.13
C THR A 26 -3.31 -6.08 15.35
N ASP A 27 -3.31 -5.19 14.37
CA ASP A 27 -3.92 -3.86 14.47
C ASP A 27 -4.65 -3.52 13.17
N SER A 28 -5.90 -3.98 13.09
CA SER A 28 -6.83 -3.68 11.99
C SER A 28 -7.21 -2.19 11.91
N SER A 29 -6.61 -1.32 12.74
CA SER A 29 -6.79 0.13 12.65
C SER A 29 -5.85 0.81 11.65
N MET A 30 -4.88 0.06 11.08
CA MET A 30 -4.02 0.48 9.97
C MET A 30 -4.85 0.65 8.69
N SER A 31 -5.55 1.77 8.65
CA SER A 31 -6.55 2.20 7.67
C SER A 31 -5.95 3.17 6.67
N GLU A 32 -6.70 3.51 5.63
CA GLU A 32 -6.41 4.59 4.69
C GLU A 32 -6.02 5.88 5.43
N LYS A 33 -6.63 6.13 6.60
CA LYS A 33 -6.29 7.27 7.45
C LYS A 33 -4.84 7.25 7.93
N HIS A 34 -4.29 6.11 8.33
CA HIS A 34 -2.88 6.04 8.75
C HIS A 34 -1.93 6.36 7.60
N PHE A 35 -2.21 5.82 6.42
CA PHE A 35 -1.45 6.17 5.22
C PHE A 35 -1.53 7.67 4.91
N ILE A 36 -2.72 8.27 5.01
CA ILE A 36 -2.89 9.72 4.86
C ILE A 36 -2.07 10.48 5.90
N ASP A 37 -2.13 10.07 7.17
CA ASP A 37 -1.40 10.71 8.26
C ASP A 37 0.13 10.60 8.06
N ASP A 38 0.63 9.48 7.51
CA ASP A 38 2.05 9.30 7.14
C ASP A 38 2.47 10.22 5.99
N VAL A 39 1.64 10.31 4.94
CA VAL A 39 1.89 11.22 3.80
C VAL A 39 1.89 12.68 4.29
N GLN A 40 0.91 13.07 5.10
CA GLN A 40 0.84 14.41 5.69
C GLN A 40 2.02 14.71 6.61
N SER A 41 2.44 13.75 7.43
CA SER A 41 3.61 13.89 8.30
C SER A 41 4.87 14.11 7.48
N GLY A 42 5.01 13.39 6.36
CA GLY A 42 6.12 13.55 5.42
C GLY A 42 6.19 14.93 4.75
N LEU A 43 5.04 15.59 4.52
CA LEU A 43 5.01 16.96 4.00
C LEU A 43 5.59 17.98 4.98
N ASN A 44 5.58 17.70 6.28
CA ASN A 44 6.16 18.60 7.29
C ASN A 44 7.69 18.58 7.31
N TYR A 45 8.33 17.66 6.58
CA TYR A 45 9.78 17.52 6.50
C TYR A 45 10.29 18.00 5.13
N GLU A 46 10.16 19.29 4.83
CA GLU A 46 10.50 19.87 3.52
C GLU A 46 11.96 19.64 3.09
N ASP A 47 12.91 19.65 4.04
CA ASP A 47 14.33 19.36 3.79
C ASP A 47 14.65 17.84 3.78
N GLY A 48 13.62 16.99 3.86
CA GLY A 48 13.75 15.54 3.89
C GLY A 48 14.16 14.98 2.53
N LYS A 49 15.04 13.95 2.54
CA LYS A 49 15.50 13.25 1.33
C LYS A 49 14.35 12.79 0.40
N TYR A 50 13.19 12.46 0.97
CA TYR A 50 12.04 11.92 0.24
C TYR A 50 10.91 12.94 0.05
N PHE A 51 11.09 14.21 0.43
CA PHE A 51 10.03 15.21 0.39
C PHE A 51 9.39 15.35 -0.99
N GLY A 52 10.21 15.42 -2.05
CA GLY A 52 9.71 15.54 -3.42
C GLY A 52 8.76 14.40 -3.83
N GLU A 53 9.08 13.18 -3.42
CA GLU A 53 8.24 12.00 -3.68
C GLU A 53 6.95 12.04 -2.86
N ILE A 54 7.03 12.41 -1.59
CA ILE A 54 5.86 12.54 -0.72
C ILE A 54 4.92 13.62 -1.24
N ASN A 55 5.46 14.77 -1.65
CA ASN A 55 4.68 15.85 -2.25
C ASN A 55 4.03 15.42 -3.58
N ARG A 56 4.73 14.65 -4.41
CA ARG A 56 4.17 14.08 -5.64
C ARG A 56 2.99 13.14 -5.35
N ILE A 57 3.16 12.19 -4.43
CA ILE A 57 2.12 11.25 -3.99
C ILE A 57 0.89 12.02 -3.48
N TYR A 58 1.10 12.98 -2.59
CA TYR A 58 0.02 13.77 -2.00
C TYR A 58 -0.80 14.50 -3.06
N ASN A 59 -0.15 15.22 -3.97
CA ASN A 59 -0.85 16.00 -5.00
C ASN A 59 -1.58 15.12 -6.00
N ASN A 60 -1.00 13.97 -6.36
CA ASN A 60 -1.64 13.03 -7.27
C ASN A 60 -2.88 12.39 -6.65
N LEU A 61 -2.80 11.92 -5.40
CA LEU A 61 -3.93 11.28 -4.73
C LEU A 61 -5.04 12.28 -4.41
N LYS A 62 -4.69 13.48 -3.91
CA LYS A 62 -5.65 14.57 -3.64
C LYS A 62 -6.46 14.93 -4.88
N GLY A 63 -5.81 14.93 -6.05
CA GLY A 63 -6.37 15.48 -7.28
C GLY A 63 -6.84 16.92 -7.08
N ASP A 64 -8.08 17.20 -7.47
CA ASP A 64 -8.70 18.52 -7.35
C ASP A 64 -9.23 18.83 -5.93
N SER A 65 -9.21 17.85 -5.02
CA SER A 65 -9.69 18.03 -3.65
C SER A 65 -8.84 19.06 -2.90
N ALA A 66 -9.41 19.74 -1.89
CA ALA A 66 -8.65 20.72 -1.12
C ALA A 66 -7.52 20.08 -0.29
N LYS A 67 -7.73 18.85 0.17
CA LYS A 67 -6.81 18.03 0.95
C LYS A 67 -6.98 16.56 0.58
N LEU A 68 -6.00 15.74 0.94
CA LEU A 68 -6.10 14.29 0.81
C LEU A 68 -7.04 13.73 1.90
N ASP A 69 -8.11 13.07 1.47
CA ASP A 69 -9.11 12.41 2.32
C ASP A 69 -9.29 10.93 1.92
N PRO A 70 -9.86 10.07 2.80
CA PRO A 70 -10.02 8.64 2.51
C PRO A 70 -10.80 8.33 1.22
N GLU A 71 -11.73 9.20 0.82
CA GLU A 71 -12.51 9.04 -0.42
C GLU A 71 -11.67 9.21 -1.69
N ASN A 72 -10.47 9.81 -1.58
CA ASN A 72 -9.53 9.93 -2.68
C ASN A 72 -8.69 8.65 -2.89
N ILE A 73 -8.89 7.64 -2.04
CA ILE A 73 -8.02 6.49 -1.94
C ILE A 73 -8.79 5.24 -2.37
N GLU A 74 -8.32 4.59 -3.45
CA GLU A 74 -8.90 3.33 -3.96
C GLU A 74 -7.89 2.19 -3.83
N ILE A 75 -8.14 1.27 -2.89
CA ILE A 75 -7.32 0.07 -2.73
C ILE A 75 -7.56 -0.87 -3.92
N ILE A 76 -6.56 -1.04 -4.78
CA ILE A 76 -6.65 -1.89 -5.97
C ILE A 76 -6.13 -3.32 -5.77
N GLY A 77 -5.47 -3.59 -4.65
CA GLY A 77 -4.95 -4.91 -4.32
C GLY A 77 -4.05 -4.91 -3.10
N ALA A 78 -3.57 -6.10 -2.73
CA ALA A 78 -2.60 -6.29 -1.67
C ALA A 78 -1.50 -7.28 -2.10
N VAL A 79 -0.27 -7.05 -1.65
CA VAL A 79 0.76 -8.10 -1.64
C VAL A 79 0.64 -8.89 -0.36
N VAL A 80 0.71 -10.21 -0.45
CA VAL A 80 0.75 -11.13 0.69
C VAL A 80 2.02 -11.97 0.58
N THR A 81 2.72 -12.12 1.69
CA THR A 81 3.96 -12.92 1.77
C THR A 81 3.80 -14.04 2.78
N GLY A 82 4.25 -15.25 2.42
CA GLY A 82 4.19 -16.41 3.29
C GLY A 82 4.93 -17.60 2.69
N THR A 83 4.93 -18.71 3.41
CA THR A 83 5.38 -19.99 2.85
C THR A 83 4.40 -20.49 1.78
N PRO A 84 4.81 -21.44 0.90
CA PRO A 84 3.89 -22.00 -0.10
C PRO A 84 2.61 -22.59 0.50
N THR A 85 2.70 -23.26 1.65
CA THR A 85 1.53 -23.82 2.34
C THR A 85 0.59 -22.73 2.87
N GLU A 86 1.15 -21.66 3.43
CA GLU A 86 0.36 -20.52 3.92
C GLU A 86 -0.32 -19.76 2.77
N LEU A 87 0.35 -19.60 1.62
CA LEU A 87 -0.23 -18.93 0.45
C LEU A 87 -1.24 -19.81 -0.30
N ALA A 88 -1.18 -21.13 -0.16
CA ALA A 88 -2.16 -22.04 -0.78
C ALA A 88 -3.59 -21.79 -0.29
N GLU A 89 -3.76 -21.23 0.92
CA GLU A 89 -5.06 -20.84 1.48
C GLU A 89 -5.78 -19.76 0.63
N LEU A 90 -5.04 -19.01 -0.19
CA LEU A 90 -5.59 -17.95 -1.05
C LEU A 90 -6.20 -18.48 -2.36
N ASN A 91 -5.88 -19.73 -2.76
CA ASN A 91 -6.31 -20.27 -4.05
C ASN A 91 -7.83 -20.42 -4.17
N ASP A 92 -8.51 -20.66 -3.05
CA ASP A 92 -9.94 -20.94 -3.01
C ASP A 92 -10.76 -19.76 -2.47
N MET A 93 -10.17 -18.58 -2.35
CA MET A 93 -10.86 -17.38 -1.88
C MET A 93 -11.55 -16.65 -3.03
N ASP A 94 -12.88 -16.59 -3.01
CA ASP A 94 -13.70 -15.86 -4.00
C ASP A 94 -13.33 -14.37 -4.13
N THR A 95 -12.71 -13.79 -3.11
CA THR A 95 -12.25 -12.39 -3.09
C THR A 95 -11.02 -12.17 -4.00
N VAL A 96 -10.24 -13.22 -4.29
CA VAL A 96 -9.03 -13.13 -5.12
C VAL A 96 -9.41 -13.22 -6.59
N ARG A 97 -9.48 -12.07 -7.26
CA ARG A 97 -9.85 -12.00 -8.69
C ARG A 97 -8.69 -12.37 -9.63
N ALA A 98 -7.47 -12.05 -9.23
CA ALA A 98 -6.24 -12.38 -9.94
C ALA A 98 -5.08 -12.36 -8.95
N ALA A 99 -4.12 -13.28 -9.12
CA ALA A 99 -2.91 -13.33 -8.31
C ALA A 99 -1.69 -13.57 -9.19
N VAL A 100 -0.56 -12.96 -8.80
CA VAL A 100 0.75 -13.20 -9.41
C VAL A 100 1.67 -13.72 -8.32
N LEU A 101 2.26 -14.90 -8.52
CA LEU A 101 3.18 -15.50 -7.57
C LEU A 101 4.62 -15.02 -7.84
N GLY A 102 5.21 -14.35 -6.87
CA GLY A 102 6.63 -14.02 -6.86
C GLY A 102 7.39 -14.91 -5.88
N VAL A 103 8.65 -15.22 -6.19
CA VAL A 103 9.55 -15.96 -5.29
C VAL A 103 10.74 -15.08 -4.96
N THR A 104 10.93 -14.81 -3.67
CA THR A 104 12.15 -14.14 -3.18
C THR A 104 13.13 -15.21 -2.70
N VAL A 105 14.31 -15.24 -3.28
CA VAL A 105 15.42 -16.08 -2.82
C VAL A 105 16.40 -15.20 -2.04
N LYS A 106 16.93 -15.72 -0.93
CA LYS A 106 18.01 -15.04 -0.21
C LYS A 106 19.26 -15.09 -1.10
N PRO A 107 19.85 -13.95 -1.50
CA PRO A 107 21.14 -13.96 -2.18
C PRO A 107 22.18 -14.50 -1.20
N TYR A 108 23.05 -15.38 -1.72
CA TYR A 108 24.07 -16.17 -1.02
C TYR A 108 24.68 -15.50 0.23
#